data_AF-A0AAV3Y8Z3-F1
#
_entry.id   AF-A0AAV3Y8Z3-F1
#
_cell.length_a   1.000
_cell.length_b   1.000
_cell.length_c   1.000
_cell.angle_alpha   90.00
_cell.angle_beta   90.00
_cell.angle_gamma   90.00
#
_symmetry.space_group_name_H-M   'P 1'
#
loop_
_entity.id
_entity.type
_entity.pdbx_description
1 polymer ?
#
loop_
_entity_poly.entity_id
_entity_poly.type
_entity_poly.pdbx_seq_one_letter_code
_entity_poly.pdbx_strand_id
1 'polypeptide(L)'
;MRALPFIAPCSLGKVGDHITNEEVSRRIENAIGPHDDLPTIVRQRKLKWYGDTTRSSGLAKTIMQGTVNGSRGRGRQKKRWEDNIREWTGLELRNTLWKAED
;
A
#
# COMPACT_ATOMS: atom_id res chain seq x y z
N MET A 1 -25.16 9.92 -30.31
CA MET A 1 -23.74 10.01 -29.88
C MET A 1 -23.70 10.86 -28.62
N ARG A 2 -23.50 10.26 -27.44
CA ARG A 2 -23.42 11.01 -26.17
C ARG A 2 -21.99 11.53 -26.00
N ALA A 3 -21.84 12.85 -26.00
CA ALA A 3 -20.58 13.51 -25.69
C ALA A 3 -20.21 13.24 -24.23
N LEU A 4 -19.00 12.71 -23.99
CA LEU A 4 -18.42 12.64 -22.65
C LEU A 4 -18.05 14.06 -22.19
N PRO A 5 -18.28 14.42 -20.92
CA PRO A 5 -17.92 15.74 -20.42
C PRO A 5 -16.39 15.90 -20.46
N PHE A 6 -15.97 17.02 -21.04
CA PHE A 6 -14.60 17.49 -21.14
C PHE A 6 -14.01 17.63 -19.73
N ILE A 7 -13.13 16.71 -19.34
CA ILE A 7 -12.41 16.75 -18.07
C ILE A 7 -11.56 18.02 -18.09
N ALA A 8 -11.90 18.98 -17.23
CA ALA A 8 -11.16 20.21 -17.07
C ALA A 8 -9.68 19.92 -16.75
N PRO A 9 -8.72 20.70 -17.27
CA PRO A 9 -7.32 20.52 -16.94
C PRO A 9 -7.14 20.74 -15.44
N CYS A 10 -6.67 19.70 -14.74
CA CYS A 10 -6.19 19.79 -13.36
C CYS A 10 -5.21 20.98 -13.27
N SER A 11 -5.63 22.05 -12.61
CA SER A 11 -4.73 23.13 -12.22
C SER A 11 -3.64 22.54 -11.34
N LEU A 12 -2.43 22.38 -11.88
CA LEU A 12 -1.25 22.02 -11.08
C LEU A 12 -1.10 23.07 -9.97
N GLY A 13 -1.40 22.67 -8.73
CA GLY A 13 -1.23 23.47 -7.53
C GLY A 13 0.24 23.83 -7.29
N LYS A 14 0.47 25.00 -6.71
CA LYS A 14 1.81 25.54 -6.45
C LYS A 14 2.48 24.78 -5.31
N VAL A 15 3.81 24.76 -5.30
CA VAL A 15 4.61 24.22 -4.19
C VAL A 15 4.36 25.08 -2.94
N GLY A 16 3.47 24.59 -2.08
CA GLY A 16 2.95 25.30 -0.90
C GLY A 16 1.55 24.86 -0.48
N ASP A 17 0.80 24.22 -1.37
CA ASP A 17 -0.55 23.73 -1.09
C ASP A 17 -0.52 22.42 -0.28
N HIS A 18 -0.19 22.51 1.01
CA HIS A 18 -0.44 21.42 1.95
C HIS A 18 -1.93 21.32 2.19
N ILE A 19 -2.56 20.41 1.45
CA ILE A 19 -3.95 20.06 1.61
C ILE A 19 -4.01 18.87 2.57
N THR A 20 -4.92 18.92 3.55
CA THR A 20 -5.13 17.82 4.48
C THR A 20 -5.70 16.61 3.74
N ASN A 21 -5.39 15.40 4.21
CA ASN A 21 -5.93 14.17 3.62
C ASN A 21 -7.47 14.17 3.60
N GLU A 22 -8.09 14.79 4.61
CA GLU A 22 -9.54 14.98 4.70
C GLU A 22 -10.08 15.82 3.53
N GLU A 23 -9.42 16.93 3.20
CA GLU A 23 -9.84 17.80 2.09
C GLU A 23 -9.59 17.12 0.73
N VAL A 24 -8.55 16.30 0.61
CA VAL A 24 -8.34 15.47 -0.57
C VAL A 24 -9.49 14.46 -0.73
N SER A 25 -9.85 13.72 0.31
CA SER A 25 -10.95 12.74 0.27
C SER A 25 -12.28 13.40 -0.12
N ARG A 26 -12.61 14.55 0.50
CA ARG A 26 -13.82 15.33 0.18
C ARG A 26 -13.88 15.74 -1.29
N ARG A 27 -12.75 16.15 -1.88
CA ARG A 27 -12.69 16.52 -3.31
C ARG A 27 -12.91 15.34 -4.22
N ILE A 28 -12.34 14.18 -3.88
CA ILE A 28 -12.50 12.96 -4.68
C ILE A 28 -13.95 12.46 -4.61
N GLU A 29 -14.58 12.48 -3.42
CA GLU A 29 -16.00 12.14 -3.26
C GLU A 29 -16.91 13.02 -4.12
N ASN A 30 -16.68 14.34 -4.11
CA ASN A 30 -17.48 15.27 -4.92
C ASN A 30 -17.29 15.09 -6.44
N ALA A 31 -16.11 14.63 -6.87
CA ALA A 31 -15.79 14.51 -8.29
C ALA A 31 -16.24 13.17 -8.90
N ILE A 32 -16.12 12.07 -8.14
CA ILE A 32 -16.25 10.70 -8.67
C ILE A 32 -17.38 9.91 -7.96
N GLY A 33 -17.82 10.36 -6.79
CA GLY A 33 -18.80 9.66 -5.95
C GLY A 33 -18.15 8.71 -4.93
N PRO A 34 -18.93 7.78 -4.33
CA PRO A 34 -18.41 6.83 -3.35
C PRO A 34 -17.35 5.94 -4.01
N HIS A 35 -16.14 5.98 -3.46
CA HIS A 35 -14.99 5.24 -3.95
C HIS A 35 -14.29 4.57 -2.78
N ASP A 36 -13.70 3.41 -3.03
CA ASP A 36 -12.88 2.74 -2.02
C ASP A 36 -11.64 3.58 -1.73
N ASP A 37 -11.36 3.76 -0.43
CA ASP A 37 -10.19 4.48 0.04
C ASP A 37 -8.91 3.90 -0.58
N LEU A 38 -8.16 4.74 -1.29
CA LEU A 38 -6.89 4.36 -1.91
C LEU A 38 -5.92 3.69 -0.90
N PRO A 39 -5.75 4.19 0.34
CA PRO A 39 -4.91 3.53 1.33
C PRO A 39 -5.37 2.11 1.66
N THR A 40 -6.68 1.86 1.62
CA THR A 40 -7.28 0.55 1.89
C THR A 40 -7.01 -0.42 0.75
N ILE A 41 -7.20 0.03 -0.51
CA ILE A 41 -6.86 -0.76 -1.70
C ILE A 41 -5.36 -1.12 -1.72
N VAL A 42 -4.50 -0.14 -1.45
CA VAL A 42 -3.04 -0.35 -1.43
C VAL A 42 -2.66 -1.36 -0.34
N ARG A 43 -3.26 -1.25 0.86
CA ARG A 43 -3.03 -2.21 1.95
C ARG A 43 -3.45 -3.63 1.53
N GLN A 44 -4.64 -3.80 0.94
CA GLN A 44 -5.11 -5.09 0.45
C GLN A 44 -4.19 -5.68 -0.62
N ARG A 45 -3.78 -4.89 -1.62
CA ARG A 45 -2.88 -5.36 -2.69
C ARG A 45 -1.52 -5.78 -2.14
N LYS A 46 -0.96 -5.02 -1.19
CA LYS A 46 0.29 -5.38 -0.52
C LYS A 46 0.17 -6.65 0.31
N LEU A 47 -0.96 -6.85 0.98
CA LEU A 47 -1.24 -8.07 1.74
C LEU A 47 -1.34 -9.29 0.83
N LYS A 48 -2.10 -9.18 -0.27
CA LYS A 48 -2.26 -10.23 -1.27
C LYS A 48 -0.92 -10.63 -1.90
N TRP A 49 -0.13 -9.65 -2.32
CA TRP A 49 1.20 -9.89 -2.87
C TRP A 49 2.15 -10.52 -1.84
N TYR A 50 2.07 -10.10 -0.57
CA TYR A 50 2.83 -10.71 0.51
C TYR A 50 2.47 -12.19 0.68
N GLY A 51 1.18 -12.53 0.80
CA GLY A 51 0.72 -13.91 0.93
C GLY A 51 1.13 -14.79 -0.26
N ASP A 52 0.99 -14.27 -1.49
CA ASP A 52 1.44 -14.94 -2.70
C ASP A 52 2.96 -15.20 -2.69
N THR A 53 3.74 -14.16 -2.39
CA THR A 53 5.20 -14.26 -2.30
C THR A 53 5.65 -15.22 -1.20
N THR A 54 4.96 -15.24 -0.04
CA THR A 54 5.29 -16.16 1.07
C THR A 54 5.03 -17.63 0.70
N ARG A 55 3.99 -17.91 -0.08
CA ARG A 55 3.67 -19.27 -0.57
C ARG A 55 4.56 -19.70 -1.74
N SER A 56 4.96 -18.76 -2.59
CA SER A 56 5.86 -19.02 -3.72
C SER A 56 7.25 -19.49 -3.26
N SER A 57 7.99 -20.15 -4.15
CA SER A 57 9.41 -20.42 -4.02
C SER A 57 10.18 -19.59 -5.06
N GLY A 58 11.15 -18.79 -4.62
CA GLY A 58 11.91 -17.95 -5.53
C GLY A 58 12.68 -16.83 -4.86
N LEU A 59 13.38 -16.05 -5.69
CA LEU A 59 14.25 -14.96 -5.26
C LEU A 59 13.49 -13.89 -4.45
N ALA A 60 12.24 -13.60 -4.83
CA ALA A 60 11.39 -12.63 -4.13
C ALA A 60 11.21 -13.01 -2.64
N LYS A 61 10.93 -14.29 -2.35
CA LYS A 61 10.81 -14.79 -0.97
C LYS A 61 12.12 -14.68 -0.20
N THR A 62 13.24 -15.05 -0.81
CA THR A 62 14.58 -14.94 -0.21
C THR A 62 14.95 -13.50 0.12
N ILE A 63 14.69 -12.56 -0.80
CA ILE A 63 14.92 -11.13 -0.60
C ILE A 63 14.03 -10.61 0.54
N MET A 64 12.76 -10.99 0.55
CA MET A 64 11.77 -10.53 1.52
C MET A 64 12.05 -11.03 2.94
N GLN A 65 12.45 -12.30 3.08
CA GLN A 65 12.90 -12.85 4.35
C GLN A 65 14.31 -12.37 4.71
N GLY A 66 15.07 -11.85 3.74
CA GLY A 66 16.38 -11.27 4.00
C GLY A 66 17.38 -12.29 4.52
N THR A 67 17.28 -13.55 4.09
CA THR A 67 18.25 -14.64 4.30
C THR A 67 19.50 -14.42 3.45
N VAL A 68 20.03 -13.19 3.47
CA VAL A 68 21.35 -12.88 2.92
C VAL A 68 22.36 -13.20 4.01
N ASN A 69 23.33 -14.06 3.72
CA ASN A 69 24.41 -14.38 4.65
C ASN A 69 25.19 -13.10 4.98
N GLY A 70 25.20 -12.73 6.26
CA GLY A 70 25.92 -11.56 6.77
C GLY A 70 25.20 -10.88 7.94
N SER A 71 25.97 -10.42 8.91
CA SER A 71 25.44 -9.61 10.02
C SER A 71 25.06 -8.21 9.52
N ARG A 72 23.88 -7.71 9.92
CA ARG A 72 23.47 -6.35 9.58
C ARG A 72 24.36 -5.33 10.28
N GLY A 73 24.88 -4.37 9.52
CA GLY A 73 25.69 -3.28 10.05
C GLY A 73 24.94 -2.42 11.07
N ARG A 74 25.68 -1.83 12.01
CA ARG A 74 25.17 -0.92 13.03
C ARG A 74 24.58 0.33 12.35
N GLY A 75 23.37 0.75 12.75
CA GLY A 75 22.67 1.93 12.21
C GLY A 75 21.56 1.63 11.19
N ARG A 76 21.57 0.46 10.52
CA ARG A 76 20.43 0.08 9.65
C ARG A 76 19.26 -0.40 10.51
N GLN A 77 18.07 0.17 10.28
CA GLN A 77 16.87 -0.20 11.01
C GLN A 77 16.59 -1.70 10.81
N LYS A 78 16.35 -2.42 11.92
CA LYS A 78 16.15 -3.88 11.91
C LYS A 78 14.80 -4.32 11.32
N LYS A 79 14.00 -3.37 10.82
CA LYS A 79 12.62 -3.57 10.37
C LYS A 79 12.59 -4.46 9.13
N ARG A 80 11.93 -5.62 9.25
CA ARG A 80 11.62 -6.53 8.14
C ARG A 80 10.31 -6.12 7.49
N TRP A 81 10.06 -6.67 6.31
CA TRP A 81 8.76 -6.50 5.67
C TRP A 81 7.61 -7.06 6.52
N GLU A 82 7.85 -8.18 7.20
CA GLU A 82 6.93 -8.77 8.17
C GLU A 82 6.52 -7.77 9.28
N ASP A 83 7.47 -6.98 9.76
CA ASP A 83 7.21 -5.95 10.79
C ASP A 83 6.32 -4.83 10.25
N ASN A 84 6.54 -4.41 9.00
CA ASN A 84 5.68 -3.42 8.33
C ASN A 84 4.25 -3.94 8.14
N ILE A 85 4.10 -5.21 7.76
CA ILE A 85 2.78 -5.83 7.56
C ILE A 85 2.04 -5.92 8.90
N ARG A 86 2.74 -6.31 9.98
CA ARG A 86 2.16 -6.34 11.34
C ARG A 86 1.72 -4.95 11.81
N GLU A 87 2.54 -3.93 11.60
CA GLU A 87 2.22 -2.55 11.98
C GLU A 87 1.03 -1.98 11.19
N TRP A 88 0.98 -2.22 9.87
CA TRP A 88 -0.09 -1.66 9.02
C TRP A 88 -1.44 -2.37 9.18
N THR A 89 -1.42 -3.66 9.50
CA THR A 89 -2.65 -4.46 9.62
C THR A 89 -3.11 -4.63 11.06
N GLY A 90 -2.22 -4.44 12.04
CA GLY A 90 -2.49 -4.75 13.45
C GLY A 90 -2.69 -6.25 13.71
N LEU A 91 -2.42 -7.11 12.73
CA LEU A 91 -2.67 -8.54 12.80
C LEU A 91 -1.37 -9.32 13.01
N GLU A 92 -1.47 -10.38 13.81
CA GLU A 92 -0.47 -11.43 13.88
C GLU A 92 -0.18 -12.00 12.49
N LEU A 93 1.09 -12.33 12.19
CA LEU A 93 1.54 -12.79 10.87
C LEU A 93 0.79 -14.04 10.37
N ARG A 94 0.30 -14.86 11.31
CA ARG A 94 -0.54 -16.01 10.98
C ARG A 94 -1.88 -15.56 10.39
N ASN A 95 -2.51 -14.56 10.99
CA ASN A 95 -3.83 -14.06 10.61
C ASN A 95 -3.78 -13.23 9.31
N THR A 96 -2.63 -12.62 8.99
CA THR A 96 -2.46 -11.90 7.71
C THR A 96 -2.42 -12.83 6.51
N LEU A 97 -1.92 -14.06 6.68
CA LEU A 97 -1.92 -15.07 5.62
C LEU A 97 -3.35 -15.54 5.30
N TRP A 98 -4.18 -15.79 6.33
CA TRP A 98 -5.60 -16.11 6.15
C TRP A 98 -6.37 -14.99 5.45
N LYS A 99 -6.17 -13.72 5.86
CA LYS A 99 -6.81 -12.57 5.18
C LYS A 99 -6.30 -12.31 3.76
N ALA A 100 -5.19 -12.92 3.36
CA ALA A 100 -4.66 -12.83 2.00
C ALA A 100 -5.16 -13.96 1.09
N GLU A 101 -5.95 -14.90 1.62
CA GLU A 101 -6.59 -15.98 0.86
C GLU A 101 -7.95 -15.58 0.28
N ASP A 102 -8.66 -14.66 0.95
CA ASP A 102 -9.83 -13.96 0.42
C ASP A 102 -9.45 -12.80 -0.52
#